data_AF-A0A414X7A9-F1
#
_entry.id   AF-A0A414X7A9-F1
#
_cell.length_a   1.000
_cell.length_b   1.000
_cell.length_c   1.000
_cell.angle_alpha   90.00
_cell.angle_beta   90.00
_cell.angle_gamma   90.00
#
_symmetry.space_group_name_H-M   'P 1'
#
loop_
_entity.id
_entity.type
_entity.pdbx_description
1 polymer ?
#
loop_
_entity_poly.entity_id
_entity_poly.type
_entity_poly.pdbx_seq_one_letter_code
_entity_poly.pdbx_strand_id
1 'polypeptide(L)' 'METKNRNGINVIEAGDGKVLRRISDGLIVGSEIYLGYTYYLGGERLEEPLFEIPEHYEETDMPEDSLPESVRQVK' A
#
# COMPACT_ATOMS: atom_id res chain seq x y z
N MET A 1 1.75 11.21 -0.58
CA MET A 1 1.11 10.32 0.40
C MET A 1 0.43 11.18 1.44
N GLU A 2 -0.81 10.87 1.78
CA GLU A 2 -1.57 11.53 2.85
C GLU A 2 -2.00 10.50 3.90
N THR A 3 -2.02 10.89 5.17
CA THR A 3 -2.57 10.06 6.27
C THR A 3 -3.83 10.72 6.81
N LYS A 4 -4.92 9.96 6.89
CA LYS A 4 -6.22 10.39 7.42
C LYS A 4 -6.67 9.49 8.55
N ASN A 5 -7.50 10.02 9.45
CA ASN A 5 -8.19 9.19 10.43
C ASN A 5 -9.66 9.03 10.00
N ARG A 6 -10.11 7.78 9.83
CA ARG A 6 -11.49 7.42 9.48
C ARG A 6 -12.05 6.53 10.58
N ASN A 7 -12.99 7.05 11.37
CA ASN A 7 -13.65 6.35 12.47
C ASN A 7 -12.66 5.70 13.47
N GLY A 8 -11.57 6.39 13.80
CA GLY A 8 -10.55 5.90 14.73
C GLY A 8 -9.47 5.02 14.09
N ILE A 9 -9.54 4.75 12.78
CA ILE A 9 -8.54 3.96 12.05
C ILE A 9 -7.71 4.91 11.18
N ASN A 10 -6.39 4.75 11.20
CA ASN A 10 -5.51 5.50 10.31
C ASN A 10 -5.51 4.86 8.93
N VAL A 11 -5.68 5.69 7.90
CA VAL A 11 -5.70 5.30 6.50
C VAL A 11 -4.63 6.11 5.79
N ILE A 12 -3.82 5.45 4.97
CA ILE A 12 -2.88 6.13 4.08
C ILE A 12 -3.37 6.02 2.65
N GLU A 13 -3.25 7.13 1.93
CA GLU A 13 -3.64 7.26 0.52
C GLU A 13 -2.41 7.70 -0.30
N ALA A 14 -2.16 6.98 -1.39
CA ALA A 14 -1.20 7.38 -2.40
C ALA A 14 -1.75 8.53 -3.24
N GLY A 15 -0.86 9.36 -3.80
CA GLY A 15 -1.23 10.34 -4.82
C GLY A 15 -1.73 9.70 -6.12
N ASP A 16 -2.37 10.51 -6.96
CA ASP A 16 -2.91 10.07 -8.26
C ASP A 16 -1.85 9.35 -9.12
N GLY A 17 -2.25 8.22 -9.71
CA GLY A 17 -1.38 7.40 -10.55
C GLY A 17 -0.32 6.59 -9.79
N LYS A 18 -0.32 6.62 -8.46
CA LYS A 18 0.62 5.89 -7.62
C LYS A 18 -0.06 4.80 -6.80
N VAL A 19 0.78 3.90 -6.27
CA VAL A 19 0.40 2.85 -5.33
C VAL A 19 1.36 2.88 -4.13
N LEU A 20 0.91 2.30 -3.03
CA LEU A 20 1.68 2.13 -1.82
C LEU A 20 2.40 0.77 -1.88
N ARG A 21 3.71 0.81 -1.59
CA ARG A 21 4.56 -0.37 -1.45
C ARG A 21 5.04 -0.47 -0.01
N ARG A 22 4.88 -1.62 0.62
CA ARG A 22 5.45 -1.89 1.94
C ARG A 22 6.96 -2.08 1.80
N ILE A 23 7.74 -1.30 2.54
CA ILE A 23 9.20 -1.21 2.40
C ILE A 23 9.88 -2.53 2.80
N SER A 24 9.34 -3.21 3.82
CA SER A 24 9.99 -4.40 4.40
C SER A 24 10.02 -5.61 3.46
N ASP A 25 9.05 -5.74 2.56
CA ASP A 25 8.91 -6.93 1.70
C ASP A 25 8.48 -6.63 0.25
N GLY A 26 8.33 -5.36 -0.11
CA GLY A 26 7.95 -4.93 -1.45
C GLY A 26 6.49 -5.17 -1.82
N LEU A 27 5.62 -5.53 -0.85
CA LEU A 27 4.21 -5.79 -1.12
C LEU A 27 3.50 -4.52 -1.62
N ILE A 28 2.90 -4.60 -2.81
CA ILE A 28 2.03 -3.54 -3.34
C ILE A 28 0.62 -3.73 -2.80
N VAL A 29 0.12 -2.74 -2.04
CA VAL A 29 -1.20 -2.81 -1.38
C VAL A 29 -2.29 -2.02 -2.12
N GLY A 30 -1.91 -1.24 -3.14
CA GLY A 30 -2.82 -0.41 -3.94
C GLY A 30 -2.75 1.07 -3.57
N SER A 31 -3.77 1.85 -3.94
CA SER A 31 -3.78 3.31 -3.73
C SER A 31 -4.19 3.73 -2.31
N GLU A 32 -4.79 2.83 -1.53
CA GLU A 32 -5.28 3.09 -0.17
C GLU A 32 -5.07 1.85 0.70
N ILE A 33 -4.66 2.04 1.96
CA ILE A 33 -4.66 0.97 2.96
C ILE A 33 -5.06 1.50 4.35
N TYR A 34 -5.85 0.68 5.05
CA TYR A 34 -6.19 0.86 6.45
C TYR A 34 -5.10 0.23 7.32
N LEU A 35 -4.44 1.03 8.15
CA LEU A 35 -3.35 0.57 8.99
C LEU A 35 -3.89 -0.26 10.16
N GLY A 36 -3.16 -1.34 10.47
CA GLY A 36 -3.51 -2.28 11.52
C GLY A 36 -2.36 -3.22 11.83
N TYR A 37 -2.67 -4.35 12.46
CA TYR A 37 -1.66 -5.38 12.74
C TYR A 37 -1.45 -6.29 11.53
N THR A 38 -0.20 -6.42 11.10
CA THR A 38 0.22 -7.45 10.16
C THR A 38 0.86 -8.62 10.91
N TYR A 39 0.56 -9.83 10.47
CA TYR A 39 1.08 -11.08 11.04
C TYR A 39 2.09 -11.75 10.12
N TYR A 40 2.27 -11.22 8.91
CA TYR A 40 3.13 -11.80 7.88
C TYR A 40 3.88 -10.71 7.12
N LEU A 41 5.18 -10.93 6.91
CA LEU A 41 6.03 -10.14 6.01
C LEU A 41 6.70 -11.09 5.03
N GLY A 42 6.64 -10.80 3.73
CA GLY A 42 7.25 -11.63 2.69
C GLY A 42 6.71 -13.06 2.62
N GLY A 43 5.49 -13.30 3.12
CA GLY A 43 4.91 -14.65 3.24
C GLY A 43 5.31 -15.41 4.51
N GLU A 44 6.22 -14.87 5.32
CA GLU A 44 6.68 -15.49 6.56
C GLU A 44 5.87 -14.98 7.76
N ARG A 45 5.48 -15.90 8.66
CA ARG A 45 4.75 -15.55 9.88
C ARG A 45 5.68 -14.89 10.89
N LEU A 46 5.26 -13.77 11.46
CA LEU A 46 6.00 -13.08 12.52
C LEU A 46 5.81 -13.78 13.88
N GLU A 47 6.84 -13.74 14.72
CA GLU A 47 6.75 -14.17 16.13
C GLU A 47 5.77 -13.28 16.91
N GLU A 48 5.87 -11.96 16.71
CA GLU A 48 4.95 -10.96 17.24
C GLU A 48 4.36 -10.12 16.09
N PRO A 49 3.04 -9.84 16.11
CA PRO A 49 2.43 -9.01 15.08
C PRO A 49 2.96 -7.58 15.11
N LEU A 50 3.19 -7.01 13.93
CA LEU A 50 3.66 -5.63 13.78
C LEU A 50 2.46 -4.71 13.56
N PHE A 51 2.33 -3.65 14.36
CA PHE A 51 1.39 -2.58 14.09
C PHE A 51 1.96 -1.69 12.97
N GLU A 52 1.23 -1.57 11.87
CA GLU A 52 1.69 -0.82 10.70
C GLU A 52 1.49 0.69 10.89
N ILE A 53 2.50 1.47 10.50
CA ILE A 53 2.51 2.93 10.50
C ILE A 53 2.82 3.44 9.09
N PRO A 54 2.51 4.71 8.76
CA PRO A 54 2.77 5.26 7.43
C PRO A 54 4.22 5.08 6.96
N GLU A 55 5.19 5.13 7.87
CA GLU A 55 6.63 4.98 7.60
C GLU A 55 7.03 3.57 7.12
N HIS A 56 6.16 2.57 7.23
CA HIS A 56 6.39 1.25 6.64
C HIS A 56 6.08 1.21 5.15
N TYR A 57 5.56 2.29 4.58
CA TYR A 57 5.13 2.37 3.20
C TYR A 57 5.84 3.50 2.45
N GLU A 58 6.03 3.29 1.16
CA GLU A 58 6.46 4.32 0.22
C GLU A 58 5.50 4.38 -0.98
N GLU A 59 5.48 5.51 -1.68
CA GLU A 59 4.77 5.59 -2.96
C GLU A 59 5.64 5.10 -4.10
N THR A 60 5.05 4.35 -5.01
CA THR A 60 5.66 3.98 -6.29
C THR A 60 4.65 4.18 -7.41
N ASP A 61 5.13 4.33 -8.65
CA ASP A 61 4.25 4.48 -9.80
C ASP A 61 3.41 3.20 -9.99
N MET A 62 2.15 3.37 -10.37
CA MET A 62 1.27 2.24 -10.65
C MET A 62 1.87 1.43 -11.81
N PRO A 63 2.10 0.11 -11.66
CA PRO A 63 2.67 -0.69 -12.74
C PRO A 63 1.74 -0.65 -13.95
N GLU A 64 2.26 -0.47 -15.17
CA GLU A 64 1.46 -0.41 -16.40
C GLU A 64 0.55 -1.64 -16.53
N ASP A 65 1.02 -2.80 -16.05
CA ASP A 65 0.27 -4.06 -16.04
C ASP A 65 -0.88 -4.13 -15.02
N SER A 66 -1.08 -3.09 -14.22
CA SER A 66 -2.22 -2.94 -13.32
C SER A 66 -3.23 -1.90 -13.79
N LEU A 67 -2.92 -1.14 -14.84
CA LEU A 67 -3.86 -0.24 -15.47
C LEU A 67 -4.96 -1.03 -16.19
N PRO A 68 -6.24 -0.60 -16.12
CA PRO A 68 -7.30 -1.22 -16.91
C PRO A 68 -6.97 -1.17 -18.40
N GLU A 69 -7.36 -2.21 -19.17
CA GLU A 69 -7.02 -2.33 -20.60
C GLU A 69 -7.43 -1.10 -21.43
N SER A 70 -8.52 -0.44 -21.04
CA SER A 70 -9.00 0.81 -21.65
C SER A 70 -8.00 1.96 -21.61
N VAL A 71 -7.05 1.95 -20.66
CA VAL A 71 -5.98 2.95 -20.55
C VAL A 71 -4.72 2.52 -21.31
N ARG A 72 -4.53 1.21 -21.55
CA ARG A 72 -3.34 0.69 -22.27
C ARG A 72 -3.40 0.88 -23.78
N GLN A 73 -4.59 0.96 -24.38
CA GLN A 73 -4.77 0.99 -25.84
C GLN A 73 -4.55 2.37 -26.50
N VAL A 74 -4.10 3.40 -25.76
CA VAL A 74 -3.72 4.71 -26.32
C VAL A 74 -2.21 4.81 -26.53
N LYS A 75 -1.64 3.92 -27.36
CA LYS A 75 -0.34 4.12 -28.04
C LYS A 75 -0.38 3.51 -29.43
#